data_AF-A0A381VX26-F1
#
_entry.id   AF-A0A381VX26-F1
#
_cell.length_a   1.000
_cell.length_b   1.000
_cell.length_c   1.000
_cell.angle_alpha   90.00
_cell.angle_beta   90.00
_cell.angle_gamma   90.00
#
_symmetry.space_group_name_H-M   'P 1'
#
loop_
_entity.id
_entity.type
_entity.pdbx_description
1 polymer ?
#
loop_
_entity_poly.entity_id
_entity_poly.type
_entity_poly.pdbx_seq_one_letter_code
_entity_poly.pdbx_strand_id
1 'polypeptide(L)'
;MENYFDTLETEEILVTNSHNRISAKPIFANISSPNLNLAAMDGIACHHLSTIGATETSPITLQKSKFEWIDTGDPIDDKFNAVIMIEDVSKVNINKIKIYNSIPPMNHVREIGEDLIQSEMIIPENKKINHYDIGVCLAGGINKIKVKKVPKVRFIPTGSELINLGDKQTKGDLIEFNSYIITGILNDFGAISSTSKIIKDNKLEIENEILKSVKNNDIILVSAGSSAGSEDYTKEIISKLGNVIVHGISIKPGHPVILGEIQNKPVIGLPGYPISAILITELIIKPIIEKKLNHKLIFNNTIKAKLARKLNSVMGEDEYIRATVGKINNEYVAVPLPGGAGVISSIQKANCLIKIPRNKEGLEKNQYIDINLLTDINKIDNTIICSGSHDIVLDLLKSFLLQKGNEYDMSINPIGSLGGLLSIDQNLCHMSGKHIFDPETNTYNTSYIKKFINNQEVEVI
;
A
#
# COMPACT_ATOMS: atom_id res chain seq x y z
N MET A 1 5.35 -23.79 -15.14
CA MET A 1 4.99 -22.39 -14.81
C MET A 1 5.66 -21.32 -15.67
N GLU A 2 6.73 -21.59 -16.45
CA GLU A 2 7.42 -20.54 -17.23
C GLU A 2 6.46 -19.77 -18.16
N ASN A 3 5.64 -20.48 -18.93
CA ASN A 3 4.61 -19.90 -19.81
C ASN A 3 3.59 -18.97 -19.11
N TYR A 4 3.38 -19.12 -17.80
CA TYR A 4 2.45 -18.25 -17.05
C TYR A 4 2.97 -16.81 -16.98
N PHE A 5 4.28 -16.65 -16.82
CA PHE A 5 4.91 -15.34 -16.70
C PHE A 5 5.21 -14.69 -18.05
N ASP A 6 5.36 -15.50 -19.11
CA ASP A 6 5.72 -15.01 -20.44
C ASP A 6 4.56 -14.31 -21.17
N THR A 7 3.33 -14.54 -20.73
CA THR A 7 2.12 -13.95 -21.32
C THR A 7 1.63 -12.75 -20.50
N LEU A 8 2.15 -11.57 -20.79
CA LEU A 8 1.60 -10.30 -20.27
C LEU A 8 0.37 -9.93 -21.10
N GLU A 9 -0.81 -10.36 -20.63
CA GLU A 9 -2.07 -9.89 -21.22
C GLU A 9 -2.24 -8.39 -20.97
N THR A 10 -2.64 -7.67 -22.01
CA THR A 10 -2.93 -6.24 -21.94
C THR A 10 -4.39 -6.00 -22.24
N GLU A 11 -4.97 -4.97 -21.63
CA GLU A 11 -6.31 -4.50 -21.97
C GLU A 11 -6.30 -3.01 -22.22
N GLU A 12 -7.25 -2.55 -23.01
CA GLU A 12 -7.46 -1.13 -23.27
C GLU A 12 -8.62 -0.62 -22.42
N ILE A 13 -8.37 0.43 -21.65
CA ILE A 13 -9.35 1.03 -20.74
C ILE A 13 -9.41 2.54 -20.93
N LEU A 14 -10.47 3.17 -20.43
CA LEU A 14 -10.53 4.62 -20.32
C LEU A 14 -9.43 5.13 -19.37
N VAL A 15 -8.80 6.24 -19.74
CA VAL A 15 -7.76 6.91 -18.93
C VAL A 15 -8.28 7.25 -17.53
N THR A 16 -9.54 7.67 -17.42
CA THR A 16 -10.19 7.98 -16.14
C THR A 16 -10.33 6.78 -15.20
N ASN A 17 -10.31 5.55 -15.73
CA ASN A 17 -10.38 4.31 -14.95
C ASN A 17 -9.00 3.67 -14.71
N SER A 18 -7.92 4.37 -15.06
CA SER A 18 -6.57 3.81 -15.06
C SER A 18 -5.78 4.01 -13.78
N HIS A 19 -6.36 4.66 -12.77
CA HIS A 19 -5.69 4.85 -11.48
C HIS A 19 -5.24 3.51 -10.88
N ASN A 20 -4.02 3.45 -10.35
CA ASN A 20 -3.35 2.25 -9.84
C ASN A 20 -3.10 1.12 -10.86
N ARG A 21 -3.45 1.30 -12.14
CA ARG A 21 -3.09 0.36 -13.21
C ARG A 21 -1.64 0.57 -13.64
N ILE A 22 -1.07 -0.42 -14.32
CA ILE A 22 0.31 -0.36 -14.82
C ILE A 22 0.27 -0.20 -16.33
N SER A 23 0.95 0.80 -16.88
CA SER A 23 1.05 1.01 -18.33
C SER A 23 1.69 -0.20 -19.01
N ALA A 24 1.08 -0.67 -20.09
CA ALA A 24 1.60 -1.80 -20.87
C ALA A 24 2.49 -1.38 -22.03
N LYS A 25 2.43 -0.11 -22.42
CA LYS A 25 3.25 0.51 -23.48
C LYS A 25 3.49 1.97 -23.12
N PRO A 26 4.49 2.63 -23.71
CA PRO A 26 4.63 4.07 -23.60
C PRO A 26 3.39 4.77 -24.19
N ILE A 27 2.96 5.86 -23.54
CA ILE A 27 1.82 6.67 -23.95
C ILE A 27 2.35 8.02 -24.40
N PHE A 28 1.95 8.46 -25.58
CA PHE A 28 2.40 9.71 -26.21
C PHE A 28 1.22 10.66 -26.38
N ALA A 29 1.48 11.97 -26.32
CA ALA A 29 0.47 12.99 -26.54
C ALA A 29 -0.06 12.95 -27.99
N ASN A 30 -1.39 12.97 -28.15
CA ASN A 30 -2.04 13.07 -29.46
C ASN A 30 -2.14 14.52 -29.94
N ILE A 31 -2.21 15.46 -29.01
CA ILE A 31 -2.29 16.89 -29.24
C ILE A 31 -1.35 17.63 -28.29
N SER A 32 -0.95 18.84 -28.67
CA SER A 32 -0.25 19.75 -27.77
C SER A 32 -1.20 20.35 -26.73
N SER A 33 -0.64 20.75 -25.59
CA SER A 33 -1.33 21.52 -24.55
C SER A 33 -0.58 22.84 -24.32
N PRO A 34 -1.20 24.01 -24.55
CA PRO A 34 -2.44 24.18 -25.31
C PRO A 34 -2.26 23.76 -26.79
N ASN A 35 -3.37 23.51 -27.48
CA ASN A 35 -3.38 23.11 -28.90
C ASN A 35 -3.51 24.31 -29.86
N LEU A 36 -3.71 25.51 -29.33
CA LEU A 36 -3.80 26.79 -30.01
C LEU A 36 -3.02 27.82 -29.18
N ASN A 37 -2.66 28.96 -29.78
CA ASN A 37 -2.16 30.09 -29.01
C ASN A 37 -3.31 30.67 -28.19
N LEU A 38 -3.13 30.75 -26.88
CA LEU A 38 -4.16 31.26 -25.95
C LEU A 38 -3.69 32.55 -25.28
N ALA A 39 -4.65 33.38 -24.89
CA ALA A 39 -4.41 34.53 -24.04
C ALA A 39 -3.90 34.08 -22.65
N ALA A 40 -2.77 34.63 -22.19
CA ALA A 40 -2.31 34.39 -20.82
C ALA A 40 -2.95 35.34 -19.79
N MET A 41 -3.57 36.43 -20.25
CA MET A 41 -4.15 37.50 -19.43
C MET A 41 -5.43 38.03 -20.08
N ASP A 42 -6.33 38.58 -19.26
CA ASP A 42 -7.50 39.33 -19.73
C ASP A 42 -7.06 40.66 -20.35
N GLY A 43 -7.66 41.07 -21.47
CA GLY A 43 -7.34 42.35 -22.10
C GLY A 43 -7.61 42.37 -23.59
N ILE A 44 -6.58 42.70 -24.39
CA ILE A 44 -6.71 42.74 -25.84
C ILE A 44 -5.64 41.92 -26.57
N ALA A 45 -6.08 41.18 -27.60
CA ALA A 45 -5.19 40.61 -28.60
C ALA A 45 -4.90 41.66 -29.67
N CYS A 46 -3.64 41.84 -30.04
CA CYS A 46 -3.24 42.71 -31.13
C CYS A 46 -1.99 42.18 -31.86
N HIS A 47 -1.66 42.80 -32.99
CA HIS A 47 -0.39 42.52 -33.66
C HIS A 47 0.68 43.43 -33.05
N HIS A 48 1.78 42.88 -32.52
CA HIS A 48 2.81 43.62 -31.77
C HIS A 48 3.33 44.87 -32.49
N LEU A 49 3.47 44.82 -33.83
CA LEU A 49 3.87 45.99 -34.65
C LEU A 49 2.95 47.21 -34.49
N SER A 50 1.68 47.00 -34.14
CA SER A 50 0.72 48.09 -33.89
C SER A 50 0.98 48.81 -32.57
N THR A 51 1.84 48.26 -31.72
CA THR A 51 2.19 48.81 -30.40
C THR A 51 3.49 49.60 -30.42
N ILE A 52 4.30 49.47 -31.47
CA ILE A 52 5.64 50.09 -31.56
C ILE A 52 5.55 51.61 -31.41
N GLY A 53 6.27 52.14 -30.43
CA GLY A 53 6.36 53.57 -30.15
C GLY A 53 5.34 54.06 -29.12
N ALA A 54 4.45 53.19 -28.61
CA ALA A 54 3.62 53.50 -27.47
C ALA A 54 4.50 53.69 -26.22
N THR A 55 4.31 54.83 -25.55
CA THR A 55 4.90 55.17 -24.25
C THR A 55 3.85 55.89 -23.41
N GLU A 56 4.03 55.99 -22.09
CA GLU A 56 3.10 56.71 -21.21
C GLU A 56 2.85 58.16 -21.67
N THR A 57 3.91 58.85 -22.09
CA THR A 57 3.86 60.24 -22.57
C THR A 57 3.38 60.37 -24.01
N SER A 58 3.39 59.29 -24.79
CA SER A 58 2.94 59.25 -26.19
C SER A 58 2.16 57.96 -26.46
N PRO A 59 0.91 57.84 -25.95
CA PRO A 59 0.12 56.63 -26.09
C PRO A 59 -0.39 56.45 -27.53
N ILE A 60 -0.46 55.20 -27.97
CA ILE A 60 -1.03 54.85 -29.28
C ILE A 60 -2.52 54.57 -29.12
N THR A 61 -3.34 55.12 -30.03
CA THR A 61 -4.77 54.80 -30.11
C THR A 61 -5.02 53.72 -31.16
N LEU A 62 -5.40 52.53 -30.72
CA LEU A 62 -5.78 51.43 -31.61
C LEU A 62 -7.26 51.53 -31.99
N GLN A 63 -7.55 51.29 -33.28
CA GLN A 63 -8.92 51.16 -33.80
C GLN A 63 -9.42 49.73 -33.63
N LYS A 64 -10.74 49.53 -33.58
CA LYS A 64 -11.38 48.22 -33.43
C LYS A 64 -10.93 47.15 -34.43
N SER A 65 -10.45 47.54 -35.60
CA SER A 65 -9.89 46.61 -36.60
C SER A 65 -8.47 46.10 -36.28
N LYS A 66 -7.81 46.64 -35.25
CA LYS A 66 -6.43 46.33 -34.86
C LYS A 66 -6.31 45.61 -33.51
N PHE A 67 -7.44 45.38 -32.84
CA PHE A 67 -7.47 44.65 -31.58
C PHE A 67 -8.77 43.88 -31.39
N GLU A 68 -8.72 42.85 -30.57
CA GLU A 68 -9.87 42.07 -30.13
C GLU A 68 -9.86 41.97 -28.61
N TRP A 69 -11.05 42.03 -27.99
CA TRP A 69 -11.15 41.82 -26.54
C TRP A 69 -11.10 40.32 -26.31
N ILE A 70 -10.26 39.90 -25.36
CA ILE A 70 -10.04 38.50 -25.02
C ILE A 70 -9.95 38.36 -23.51
N ASP A 71 -10.44 37.26 -23.00
CA ASP A 71 -10.24 36.82 -21.63
C ASP A 71 -9.15 35.74 -21.58
N THR A 72 -8.61 35.48 -20.39
CA THR A 72 -7.56 34.49 -20.16
C THR A 72 -8.02 33.11 -20.61
N GLY A 73 -7.22 32.47 -21.45
CA GLY A 73 -7.53 31.17 -22.04
C GLY A 73 -8.28 31.25 -23.38
N ASP A 74 -8.70 32.44 -23.84
CA ASP A 74 -9.32 32.58 -25.15
C ASP A 74 -8.32 32.29 -26.28
N PRO A 75 -8.76 31.63 -27.38
CA PRO A 75 -7.95 31.47 -28.58
C PRO A 75 -7.59 32.83 -29.21
N ILE A 76 -6.33 32.98 -29.61
CA ILE A 76 -5.84 34.16 -30.33
C ILE A 76 -5.97 33.92 -31.84
N ASP A 77 -6.64 34.83 -32.55
CA ASP A 77 -6.70 34.85 -34.02
C ASP A 77 -5.29 35.00 -34.62
N ASP A 78 -4.98 34.24 -35.67
CA ASP A 78 -3.67 34.20 -36.35
C ASP A 78 -3.15 35.58 -36.82
N LYS A 79 -4.02 36.58 -36.99
CA LYS A 79 -3.62 37.95 -37.33
C LYS A 79 -3.02 38.72 -36.15
N PHE A 80 -3.14 38.20 -34.92
CA PHE A 80 -2.59 38.76 -33.69
C PHE A 80 -1.50 37.85 -33.13
N ASN A 81 -0.55 38.45 -32.41
CA ASN A 81 0.60 37.72 -31.86
C ASN A 81 1.07 38.30 -30.53
N ALA A 82 0.23 39.04 -29.82
CA ALA A 82 0.58 39.66 -28.55
C ALA A 82 -0.68 40.04 -27.77
N VAL A 83 -0.63 39.93 -26.44
CA VAL A 83 -1.72 40.33 -25.53
C VAL A 83 -1.27 41.46 -24.61
N ILE A 84 -2.09 42.51 -24.54
CA ILE A 84 -1.93 43.61 -23.57
C ILE A 84 -2.98 43.41 -22.48
N MET A 85 -2.56 43.45 -21.23
CA MET A 85 -3.44 43.28 -20.06
C MET A 85 -4.48 44.39 -20.00
N ILE A 86 -5.68 44.10 -19.49
CA ILE A 86 -6.77 45.07 -19.39
C ILE A 86 -6.39 46.32 -18.58
N GLU A 87 -5.53 46.16 -17.57
CA GLU A 87 -4.99 47.23 -16.73
C GLU A 87 -4.17 48.26 -17.54
N ASP A 88 -3.52 47.81 -18.62
CA ASP A 88 -2.68 48.64 -19.49
C ASP A 88 -3.47 49.26 -20.66
N VAL A 89 -4.79 49.11 -20.67
CA VAL A 89 -5.67 49.58 -21.74
C VAL A 89 -6.69 50.59 -21.22
N SER A 90 -6.70 51.78 -21.80
CA SER A 90 -7.74 52.78 -21.54
C SER A 90 -8.78 52.81 -22.66
N LYS A 91 -10.04 52.52 -22.34
CA LYS A 91 -11.16 52.66 -23.30
C LYS A 91 -11.40 54.14 -23.59
N VAL A 92 -11.30 54.53 -24.87
CA VAL A 92 -11.65 55.89 -25.32
C VAL A 92 -13.13 55.93 -25.71
N ASN A 93 -13.57 54.94 -26.49
CA ASN A 93 -14.97 54.68 -26.82
C ASN A 93 -15.11 53.24 -27.33
N ILE A 94 -16.29 52.87 -27.84
CA ILE A 94 -16.58 51.49 -28.28
C ILE A 94 -15.67 50.99 -29.41
N ASN A 95 -15.10 51.90 -30.22
CA ASN A 95 -14.28 51.57 -31.38
C ASN A 95 -12.78 51.89 -31.21
N LYS A 96 -12.38 52.47 -30.07
CA LYS A 96 -11.01 52.96 -29.86
C LYS A 96 -10.54 52.74 -28.43
N ILE A 97 -9.29 52.30 -28.31
CA ILE A 97 -8.58 52.18 -27.04
C ILE A 97 -7.23 52.88 -27.12
N LYS A 98 -6.68 53.25 -25.97
CA LYS A 98 -5.30 53.70 -25.82
C LYS A 98 -4.47 52.64 -25.12
N ILE A 99 -3.26 52.46 -25.63
CA ILE A 99 -2.21 51.63 -25.04
C ILE A 99 -1.01 52.52 -24.73
N TYR A 100 -0.31 52.18 -23.65
CA TYR A 100 0.75 53.03 -23.10
C TYR A 100 2.14 52.41 -23.20
N ASN A 101 2.25 51.12 -23.53
CA ASN A 101 3.51 50.43 -23.67
C ASN A 101 3.57 49.66 -25.00
N SER A 102 4.76 49.64 -25.60
CA SER A 102 5.07 48.71 -26.70
C SER A 102 5.33 47.33 -26.11
N ILE A 103 4.83 46.26 -26.74
CA ILE A 103 5.06 44.89 -26.29
C ILE A 103 5.73 44.04 -27.38
N PRO A 104 6.59 43.08 -27.02
CA PRO A 104 7.22 42.19 -27.98
C PRO A 104 6.22 41.19 -28.57
N PRO A 105 6.55 40.51 -29.70
CA PRO A 105 5.77 39.37 -30.15
C PRO A 105 5.72 38.28 -29.06
N MET A 106 4.62 37.54 -29.04
CA MET A 106 4.25 36.49 -28.10
C MET A 106 4.13 36.94 -26.63
N ASN A 107 4.15 38.25 -26.36
CA ASN A 107 3.95 38.75 -25.00
C ASN A 107 2.57 38.34 -24.46
N HIS A 108 2.55 37.73 -23.28
CA HIS A 108 1.33 37.19 -22.65
C HIS A 108 0.51 36.26 -23.57
N VAL A 109 1.20 35.54 -24.46
CA VAL A 109 0.62 34.47 -25.27
C VAL A 109 1.11 33.14 -24.71
N ARG A 110 0.17 32.25 -24.40
CA ARG A 110 0.46 30.84 -24.13
C ARG A 110 0.59 30.11 -25.45
N GLU A 111 1.81 29.77 -25.82
CA GLU A 111 2.11 29.17 -27.13
C GLU A 111 1.59 27.74 -27.24
N ILE A 112 1.31 27.30 -28.47
CA ILE A 112 0.99 25.90 -28.75
C ILE A 112 2.09 25.00 -28.20
N GLY A 113 1.72 24.07 -27.32
CA GLY A 113 2.64 23.12 -26.71
C GLY A 113 3.62 23.70 -25.70
N GLU A 114 3.30 24.86 -25.10
CA GLU A 114 4.03 25.41 -23.95
C GLU A 114 4.19 24.40 -22.80
N ASP A 115 3.16 23.56 -22.56
CA ASP A 115 3.15 22.56 -21.49
C ASP A 115 3.45 21.14 -22.01
N LEU A 116 2.76 20.71 -23.08
CA LEU A 116 2.97 19.40 -23.70
C LEU A 116 3.03 19.52 -25.22
N ILE A 117 4.02 18.87 -25.83
CA ILE A 117 4.14 18.84 -27.29
C ILE A 117 3.50 17.57 -27.85
N GLN A 118 2.81 17.67 -28.98
CA GLN A 118 2.32 16.50 -29.70
C GLN A 118 3.45 15.47 -29.95
N SER A 119 3.15 14.19 -29.74
CA SER A 119 4.11 13.07 -29.82
C SER A 119 5.14 13.00 -28.68
N GLU A 120 5.09 13.90 -27.70
CA GLU A 120 5.89 13.77 -26.48
C GLU A 120 5.41 12.57 -25.66
N MET A 121 6.35 11.84 -25.03
CA MET A 121 6.01 10.72 -24.15
C MET A 121 5.50 11.23 -22.80
N ILE A 122 4.25 10.91 -22.47
CA ILE A 122 3.60 11.30 -21.21
C ILE A 122 3.90 10.27 -20.12
N ILE A 123 3.75 8.98 -20.45
CA ILE A 123 3.91 7.88 -19.50
C ILE A 123 4.85 6.84 -20.10
N PRO A 124 5.96 6.47 -19.43
CA PRO A 124 6.77 5.35 -19.87
C PRO A 124 6.03 4.01 -19.66
N GLU A 125 6.50 2.97 -20.33
CA GLU A 125 6.01 1.61 -20.06
C GLU A 125 6.32 1.19 -18.62
N ASN A 126 5.45 0.35 -18.04
CA ASN A 126 5.60 -0.23 -16.72
C ASN A 126 5.53 0.76 -15.53
N LYS A 127 4.95 1.94 -15.75
CA LYS A 127 4.66 2.91 -14.70
C LYS A 127 3.31 2.61 -14.07
N LYS A 128 3.23 2.64 -12.74
CA LYS A 128 1.96 2.66 -12.02
C LYS A 128 1.34 4.04 -12.13
N ILE A 129 0.13 4.10 -12.69
CA ILE A 129 -0.54 5.34 -13.06
C ILE A 129 -1.18 5.97 -11.82
N ASN A 130 -0.84 7.23 -11.56
CA ASN A 130 -1.43 8.07 -10.50
C ASN A 130 -2.40 9.11 -11.08
N HIS A 131 -3.02 9.93 -10.22
CA HIS A 131 -4.00 10.94 -10.67
C HIS A 131 -3.39 12.06 -11.53
N TYR A 132 -2.12 12.41 -11.32
CA TYR A 132 -1.43 13.40 -12.14
C TYR A 132 -1.20 12.85 -13.55
N ASP A 133 -0.77 11.60 -13.66
CA ASP A 133 -0.59 10.91 -14.95
C ASP A 133 -1.89 10.91 -15.77
N ILE A 134 -3.03 10.69 -15.11
CA ILE A 134 -4.36 10.75 -15.73
C ILE A 134 -4.64 12.16 -16.27
N GLY A 135 -4.35 13.20 -15.48
CA GLY A 135 -4.51 14.60 -15.91
C GLY A 135 -3.69 14.93 -17.15
N VAL A 136 -2.41 14.57 -17.15
CA VAL A 136 -1.50 14.82 -18.29
C VAL A 136 -1.95 14.04 -19.54
N CYS A 137 -2.42 12.80 -19.39
CA CYS A 137 -3.01 12.05 -20.50
C CYS A 137 -4.22 12.75 -21.12
N LEU A 138 -5.13 13.26 -20.28
CA LEU A 138 -6.32 13.97 -20.75
C LEU A 138 -5.95 15.27 -21.46
N ALA A 139 -5.01 16.05 -20.91
CA ALA A 139 -4.48 17.26 -21.54
C ALA A 139 -3.82 16.97 -22.89
N GLY A 140 -3.09 15.85 -23.00
CA GLY A 140 -2.52 15.35 -24.25
C GLY A 140 -3.52 14.68 -25.21
N GLY A 141 -4.83 14.77 -24.94
CA GLY A 141 -5.88 14.23 -25.83
C GLY A 141 -5.99 12.71 -25.85
N ILE A 142 -5.60 12.05 -24.76
CA ILE A 142 -5.65 10.58 -24.61
C ILE A 142 -6.91 10.18 -23.85
N ASN A 143 -7.81 9.47 -24.51
CA ASN A 143 -9.05 8.95 -23.90
C ASN A 143 -8.89 7.50 -23.40
N LYS A 144 -8.10 6.69 -24.10
CA LYS A 144 -7.87 5.28 -23.78
C LYS A 144 -6.39 4.94 -23.79
N ILE A 145 -6.01 4.03 -22.91
CA ILE A 145 -4.63 3.56 -22.79
C ILE A 145 -4.58 2.04 -22.64
N LYS A 146 -3.45 1.47 -23.08
CA LYS A 146 -3.16 0.05 -22.87
C LYS A 146 -2.47 -0.14 -21.54
N VAL A 147 -3.10 -0.93 -20.67
CA VAL A 147 -2.59 -1.30 -19.35
C VAL A 147 -2.40 -2.80 -19.27
N LYS A 148 -1.55 -3.23 -18.34
CA LYS A 148 -1.40 -4.64 -18.01
C LYS A 148 -2.68 -5.13 -17.34
N LYS A 149 -3.21 -6.25 -17.80
CA LYS A 149 -4.40 -6.87 -17.22
C LYS A 149 -4.08 -7.29 -15.78
N VAL A 150 -4.98 -6.96 -14.87
CA VAL A 150 -4.83 -7.32 -13.45
C VAL A 150 -5.09 -8.82 -13.27
N PRO A 151 -4.21 -9.56 -12.57
CA PRO A 151 -4.45 -10.96 -12.26
C PRO A 151 -5.72 -11.16 -11.44
N LYS A 152 -6.58 -12.07 -11.89
CA LYS A 152 -7.75 -12.52 -11.14
C LYS A 152 -7.36 -13.66 -10.22
N VAL A 153 -7.66 -13.53 -8.94
CA VAL A 153 -7.33 -14.54 -7.92
C VAL A 153 -8.62 -15.08 -7.29
N ARG A 154 -8.74 -16.40 -7.21
CA ARG A 154 -9.89 -17.06 -6.59
C ARG A 154 -9.47 -17.77 -5.32
N PHE A 155 -10.08 -17.44 -4.19
CA PHE A 155 -9.92 -18.17 -2.93
C PHE A 155 -11.09 -19.14 -2.72
N ILE A 156 -10.77 -20.38 -2.40
CA ILE A 156 -11.73 -21.48 -2.17
C ILE A 156 -11.57 -21.92 -0.70
N PRO A 157 -12.44 -21.46 0.20
CA PRO A 157 -12.47 -21.98 1.57
C PRO A 157 -13.00 -23.41 1.56
N THR A 158 -12.26 -24.31 2.20
CA THR A 158 -12.66 -25.71 2.38
C THR A 158 -12.51 -26.11 3.83
N GLY A 159 -13.49 -26.87 4.33
CA GLY A 159 -13.51 -27.39 5.69
C GLY A 159 -14.93 -27.72 6.13
N SER A 160 -15.14 -28.93 6.64
CA SER A 160 -16.46 -29.38 7.09
C SER A 160 -16.95 -28.67 8.36
N GLU A 161 -16.02 -28.10 9.13
CA GLU A 161 -16.25 -27.29 10.32
C GLU A 161 -16.54 -25.82 10.02
N LEU A 162 -16.32 -25.36 8.78
CA LEU A 162 -16.43 -23.95 8.43
C LEU A 162 -17.89 -23.53 8.19
N ILE A 163 -18.29 -22.42 8.80
CA ILE A 163 -19.60 -21.77 8.61
C ILE A 163 -19.43 -20.29 8.25
N ASN A 164 -20.47 -19.67 7.66
CA ASN A 164 -20.46 -18.24 7.42
C ASN A 164 -20.76 -17.46 8.70
N LEU A 165 -20.30 -16.21 8.76
CA LEU A 165 -20.72 -15.30 9.82
C LEU A 165 -22.24 -15.08 9.76
N GLY A 166 -22.92 -15.29 10.88
CA GLY A 166 -24.38 -15.16 10.99
C GLY A 166 -25.14 -16.49 10.88
N ASP A 167 -24.48 -17.56 10.44
CA ASP A 167 -25.06 -18.91 10.51
C ASP A 167 -25.21 -19.37 11.97
N LYS A 168 -26.13 -20.31 12.22
CA LYS A 168 -26.32 -20.89 13.56
C LYS A 168 -25.10 -21.72 13.95
N GLN A 169 -24.34 -21.25 14.93
CA GLN A 169 -23.14 -21.95 15.40
C GLN A 169 -23.49 -23.12 16.33
N THR A 170 -22.91 -24.29 16.05
CA THR A 170 -22.96 -25.48 16.89
C THR A 170 -21.55 -25.86 17.38
N LYS A 171 -21.45 -26.87 18.24
CA LYS A 171 -20.18 -27.30 18.82
C LYS A 171 -19.29 -27.89 17.72
N GLY A 172 -18.12 -27.26 17.50
CA GLY A 172 -17.16 -27.68 16.49
C GLY A 172 -17.12 -26.74 15.28
N ASP A 173 -18.13 -25.88 15.11
CA ASP A 173 -18.17 -24.95 13.99
C ASP A 173 -17.19 -23.78 14.20
N LEU A 174 -16.44 -23.46 13.14
CA LEU A 174 -15.54 -22.34 13.05
C LEU A 174 -16.05 -21.34 12.02
N ILE A 175 -16.05 -20.06 12.37
CA ILE A 175 -16.41 -19.00 11.43
C ILE A 175 -15.28 -18.88 10.40
N GLU A 176 -15.63 -18.93 9.12
CA GLU A 176 -14.68 -18.70 8.04
C GLU A 176 -14.39 -17.20 7.91
N PHE A 177 -13.14 -16.81 8.17
CA PHE A 177 -12.67 -15.42 8.03
C PHE A 177 -11.37 -15.32 7.22
N ASN A 178 -10.70 -16.43 6.92
CA ASN A 178 -9.45 -16.42 6.15
C ASN A 178 -9.67 -15.81 4.77
N SER A 179 -10.82 -16.08 4.14
CA SER A 179 -11.16 -15.51 2.85
C SER A 179 -11.13 -13.98 2.85
N TYR A 180 -11.65 -13.34 3.89
CA TYR A 180 -11.65 -11.87 4.02
C TYR A 180 -10.24 -11.31 4.15
N ILE A 181 -9.38 -11.96 4.95
CA ILE A 181 -8.00 -11.52 5.13
C ILE A 181 -7.21 -11.70 3.84
N ILE A 182 -7.27 -12.89 3.24
CA ILE A 182 -6.48 -13.23 2.05
C ILE A 182 -6.92 -12.38 0.85
N THR A 183 -8.23 -12.24 0.60
CA THR A 183 -8.71 -11.39 -0.50
C THR A 183 -8.36 -9.91 -0.29
N GLY A 184 -8.44 -9.39 0.93
CA GLY A 184 -7.96 -8.05 1.26
C GLY A 184 -6.49 -7.83 0.91
N ILE A 185 -5.60 -8.72 1.38
CA ILE A 185 -4.16 -8.66 1.09
C ILE A 185 -3.87 -8.75 -0.42
N LEU A 186 -4.58 -9.61 -1.14
CA LEU A 186 -4.40 -9.74 -2.60
C LEU A 186 -4.82 -8.46 -3.35
N ASN A 187 -5.86 -7.78 -2.87
CA ASN A 187 -6.28 -6.49 -3.44
C ASN A 187 -5.22 -5.42 -3.18
N ASP A 188 -4.59 -5.41 -2.00
CA ASP A 188 -3.46 -4.52 -1.68
C ASP A 188 -2.24 -4.79 -2.58
N PHE A 189 -2.06 -6.03 -3.01
CA PHE A 189 -1.04 -6.40 -4.02
C PHE A 189 -1.43 -6.01 -5.45
N GLY A 190 -2.62 -5.45 -5.66
CA GLY A 190 -3.12 -5.00 -6.95
C GLY A 190 -3.76 -6.09 -7.79
N ALA A 191 -4.14 -7.23 -7.20
CA ALA A 191 -4.94 -8.27 -7.84
C ALA A 191 -6.44 -7.99 -7.72
N ILE A 192 -7.26 -8.63 -8.57
CA ILE A 192 -8.71 -8.68 -8.39
C ILE A 192 -9.04 -10.02 -7.75
N SER A 193 -9.41 -10.02 -6.48
CA SER A 193 -9.69 -11.25 -5.74
C SER A 193 -11.18 -11.54 -5.58
N SER A 194 -11.56 -12.82 -5.49
CA SER A 194 -12.91 -13.25 -5.18
C SER A 194 -12.92 -14.55 -4.38
N THR A 195 -14.00 -14.80 -3.64
CA THR A 195 -14.18 -16.00 -2.82
C THR A 195 -15.30 -16.88 -3.37
N SER A 196 -15.14 -18.20 -3.33
CA SER A 196 -16.23 -19.14 -3.58
C SER A 196 -17.18 -19.28 -2.39
N LYS A 197 -18.19 -20.14 -2.51
CA LYS A 197 -18.86 -20.64 -1.30
C LYS A 197 -17.89 -21.54 -0.53
N ILE A 198 -18.11 -21.67 0.77
CA ILE A 198 -17.46 -22.71 1.60
C ILE A 198 -17.82 -24.07 1.02
N ILE A 199 -16.80 -24.89 0.76
CA ILE A 199 -16.97 -26.27 0.29
C ILE A 199 -16.59 -27.20 1.44
N LYS A 200 -17.45 -28.17 1.75
CA LYS A 200 -17.12 -29.18 2.77
C LYS A 200 -15.99 -30.08 2.27
N ASP A 201 -15.44 -30.93 3.14
CA ASP A 201 -14.36 -31.86 2.77
C ASP A 201 -14.87 -33.00 1.87
N ASN A 202 -15.27 -32.66 0.65
CA ASN A 202 -15.72 -33.56 -0.39
C ASN A 202 -14.82 -33.38 -1.61
N LYS A 203 -14.01 -34.40 -1.88
CA LYS A 203 -13.01 -34.40 -2.95
C LYS A 203 -13.59 -34.00 -4.32
N LEU A 204 -14.77 -34.50 -4.69
CA LEU A 204 -15.39 -34.21 -5.99
C LEU A 204 -15.90 -32.77 -6.08
N GLU A 205 -16.47 -32.22 -5.00
CA GLU A 205 -16.91 -30.83 -4.98
C GLU A 205 -15.73 -29.86 -5.06
N ILE A 206 -14.65 -30.13 -4.32
CA ILE A 206 -13.42 -29.34 -4.36
C ILE A 206 -12.79 -29.40 -5.77
N GLU A 207 -12.71 -30.60 -6.37
CA GLU A 207 -12.20 -30.79 -7.74
C GLU A 207 -13.00 -29.96 -8.76
N ASN A 208 -14.33 -30.00 -8.67
CA ASN A 208 -15.22 -29.26 -9.57
C ASN A 208 -15.08 -27.75 -9.44
N GLU A 209 -14.99 -27.20 -8.22
CA GLU A 209 -14.78 -25.75 -8.05
C GLU A 209 -13.37 -25.33 -8.50
N ILE A 210 -12.33 -26.13 -8.28
CA ILE A 210 -10.99 -25.85 -8.82
C ILE A 210 -11.03 -25.76 -10.35
N LEU A 211 -11.63 -26.74 -11.04
CA LEU A 211 -11.77 -26.73 -12.50
C LEU A 211 -12.56 -25.51 -13.01
N LYS A 212 -13.64 -25.14 -12.33
CA LYS A 212 -14.43 -23.94 -12.65
C LYS A 212 -13.62 -22.66 -12.43
N SER A 213 -12.80 -22.63 -11.38
CA SER A 213 -11.97 -21.48 -11.01
C SER A 213 -10.83 -21.26 -11.99
N VAL A 214 -10.17 -22.34 -12.43
CA VAL A 214 -9.10 -22.31 -13.46
C VAL A 214 -9.56 -21.71 -14.78
N LYS A 215 -10.83 -21.91 -15.16
CA LYS A 215 -11.38 -21.32 -16.40
C LYS A 215 -11.46 -19.79 -16.36
N ASN A 216 -11.76 -19.21 -15.20
CA ASN A 216 -12.15 -17.78 -15.10
C ASN A 216 -11.14 -16.90 -14.35
N ASN A 217 -10.13 -17.50 -13.73
CA ASN A 217 -9.14 -16.81 -12.89
C ASN A 217 -7.72 -17.17 -13.32
N ASP A 218 -6.75 -16.38 -12.89
CA ASP A 218 -5.33 -16.55 -13.22
C ASP A 218 -4.55 -17.26 -12.11
N ILE A 219 -4.98 -17.14 -10.85
CA ILE A 219 -4.41 -17.80 -9.69
C ILE A 219 -5.55 -18.38 -8.84
N ILE A 220 -5.37 -19.61 -8.35
CA ILE A 220 -6.35 -20.29 -7.51
C ILE A 220 -5.68 -20.60 -6.17
N LEU A 221 -6.34 -20.22 -5.09
CA LEU A 221 -5.93 -20.47 -3.72
C LEU A 221 -7.00 -21.37 -3.09
N VAL A 222 -6.58 -22.47 -2.47
CA VAL A 222 -7.45 -23.43 -1.79
C VAL A 222 -7.00 -23.49 -0.34
N SER A 223 -7.93 -23.42 0.61
CA SER A 223 -7.61 -23.61 2.03
C SER A 223 -7.36 -25.09 2.33
N ALA A 224 -6.15 -25.59 2.11
CA ALA A 224 -5.79 -26.96 2.39
C ALA A 224 -5.72 -27.24 3.91
N GLY A 225 -6.25 -28.39 4.32
CA GLY A 225 -6.14 -28.91 5.68
C GLY A 225 -4.69 -29.09 6.12
N SER A 226 -4.44 -29.13 7.43
CA SER A 226 -3.09 -29.32 7.98
C SER A 226 -2.52 -30.71 7.60
N SER A 227 -1.35 -30.75 6.96
CA SER A 227 -0.55 -31.90 6.45
C SER A 227 -0.44 -33.19 7.28
N ALA A 228 -1.03 -33.31 8.47
CA ALA A 228 -0.96 -34.49 9.32
C ALA A 228 -2.27 -35.31 9.38
N GLY A 229 -3.36 -34.82 8.76
CA GLY A 229 -4.63 -35.55 8.63
C GLY A 229 -4.64 -36.47 7.41
N SER A 230 -5.33 -37.59 7.50
CA SER A 230 -5.35 -38.70 6.53
C SER A 230 -5.90 -38.40 5.13
N GLU A 231 -6.23 -37.14 4.80
CA GLU A 231 -6.93 -36.79 3.55
C GLU A 231 -6.48 -35.41 3.02
N ASP A 232 -5.26 -35.30 2.48
CA ASP A 232 -4.85 -34.11 1.72
C ASP A 232 -5.45 -34.14 0.30
N TYR A 233 -6.76 -33.91 0.22
CA TYR A 233 -7.49 -33.85 -1.04
C TYR A 233 -6.91 -32.84 -2.01
N THR A 234 -6.39 -31.72 -1.52
CA THR A 234 -5.86 -30.65 -2.36
C THR A 234 -4.66 -31.13 -3.18
N LYS A 235 -3.71 -31.80 -2.53
CA LYS A 235 -2.53 -32.35 -3.23
C LYS A 235 -2.94 -33.39 -4.27
N GLU A 236 -3.83 -34.31 -3.93
CA GLU A 236 -4.29 -35.36 -4.85
C GLU A 236 -5.02 -34.77 -6.06
N ILE A 237 -5.91 -33.79 -5.83
CA ILE A 237 -6.65 -33.12 -6.89
C ILE A 237 -5.71 -32.36 -7.82
N ILE A 238 -4.75 -31.60 -7.27
CA ILE A 238 -3.76 -30.89 -8.09
C ILE A 238 -2.92 -31.88 -8.90
N SER A 239 -2.49 -33.00 -8.30
CA SER A 239 -1.71 -34.04 -8.99
C SER A 239 -2.51 -34.71 -10.10
N LYS A 240 -3.83 -34.86 -9.94
CA LYS A 240 -4.72 -35.45 -10.94
C LYS A 240 -4.98 -34.50 -12.12
N LEU A 241 -5.20 -33.22 -11.83
CA LEU A 241 -5.61 -32.22 -12.82
C LEU A 241 -4.43 -31.50 -13.50
N GLY A 242 -3.24 -31.60 -12.92
CA GLY A 242 -2.04 -30.89 -13.36
C GLY A 242 -0.80 -31.45 -12.70
N ASN A 243 0.03 -30.58 -12.12
CA ASN A 243 1.31 -30.96 -11.54
C ASN A 243 1.51 -30.31 -10.15
N VAL A 244 1.98 -31.11 -9.19
CA VAL A 244 2.46 -30.60 -7.88
C VAL A 244 3.95 -30.32 -7.99
N ILE A 245 4.33 -29.07 -7.75
CA ILE A 245 5.72 -28.60 -7.87
C ILE A 245 6.42 -28.72 -6.51
N VAL A 246 5.76 -28.26 -5.45
CA VAL A 246 6.27 -28.27 -4.08
C VAL A 246 5.17 -28.74 -3.15
N HIS A 247 5.52 -29.59 -2.19
CA HIS A 247 4.66 -30.01 -1.09
C HIS A 247 5.47 -29.89 0.20
N GLY A 248 5.17 -28.85 0.97
CA GLY A 248 5.97 -28.48 2.12
C GLY A 248 7.07 -27.47 1.76
N ILE A 249 7.24 -26.46 2.60
CA ILE A 249 8.42 -25.58 2.55
C ILE A 249 9.02 -25.44 3.95
N SER A 250 10.33 -25.20 4.03
CA SER A 250 11.05 -25.04 5.30
C SER A 250 10.85 -23.66 5.93
N ILE A 251 9.60 -23.30 6.22
CA ILE A 251 9.25 -22.08 6.96
C ILE A 251 8.28 -22.38 8.10
N LYS A 252 8.35 -21.55 9.14
CA LYS A 252 7.47 -21.63 10.30
C LYS A 252 6.90 -20.25 10.64
N PRO A 253 5.58 -20.11 10.84
CA PRO A 253 4.53 -21.07 10.50
C PRO A 253 4.36 -21.19 8.97
N GLY A 254 3.63 -22.18 8.47
CA GLY A 254 3.33 -22.28 7.03
C GLY A 254 4.01 -23.41 6.27
N HIS A 255 4.67 -24.33 6.97
CA HIS A 255 5.22 -25.55 6.40
C HIS A 255 4.30 -26.26 5.40
N PRO A 256 3.00 -26.56 5.69
CA PRO A 256 2.18 -27.45 4.87
C PRO A 256 1.55 -26.77 3.63
N VAL A 257 2.33 -26.00 2.87
CA VAL A 257 1.88 -25.40 1.61
C VAL A 257 2.01 -26.39 0.45
N ILE A 258 1.03 -26.36 -0.47
CA ILE A 258 1.11 -27.06 -1.75
C ILE A 258 1.23 -26.01 -2.85
N LEU A 259 2.28 -26.09 -3.66
CA LEU A 259 2.42 -25.29 -4.87
C LEU A 259 2.25 -26.21 -6.06
N GLY A 260 1.25 -25.94 -6.90
CA GLY A 260 1.07 -26.67 -8.13
C GLY A 260 0.61 -25.78 -9.27
N GLU A 261 0.39 -26.42 -10.40
CA GLU A 261 -0.12 -25.79 -11.61
C GLU A 261 -1.18 -26.66 -12.27
N ILE A 262 -2.23 -26.02 -12.77
CA ILE A 262 -3.27 -26.65 -13.59
C ILE A 262 -3.47 -25.74 -14.80
N GLN A 263 -3.37 -26.30 -16.02
CA GLN A 263 -3.50 -25.54 -17.27
C GLN A 263 -2.60 -24.29 -17.32
N ASN A 264 -1.34 -24.42 -16.90
CA ASN A 264 -0.35 -23.34 -16.79
C ASN A 264 -0.71 -22.21 -15.81
N LYS A 265 -1.67 -22.42 -14.90
CA LYS A 265 -2.07 -21.44 -13.88
C LYS A 265 -1.67 -21.91 -12.48
N PRO A 266 -1.12 -21.03 -11.62
CA PRO A 266 -0.80 -21.40 -10.25
C PRO A 266 -2.04 -21.82 -9.46
N VAL A 267 -1.94 -22.97 -8.80
CA VAL A 267 -2.93 -23.49 -7.86
C VAL A 267 -2.21 -23.80 -6.55
N ILE A 268 -2.55 -23.05 -5.49
CA ILE A 268 -1.84 -23.08 -4.21
C ILE A 268 -2.77 -23.59 -3.12
N GLY A 269 -2.36 -24.66 -2.44
CA GLY A 269 -2.96 -25.10 -1.19
C GLY A 269 -2.36 -24.31 -0.03
N LEU A 270 -3.13 -23.39 0.54
CA LEU A 270 -2.78 -22.60 1.72
C LEU A 270 -3.10 -23.38 3.00
N PRO A 271 -2.28 -23.31 4.05
CA PRO A 271 -2.61 -23.94 5.33
C PRO A 271 -3.87 -23.32 5.95
N GLY A 272 -4.72 -24.14 6.59
CA GLY A 272 -5.93 -23.65 7.27
C GLY A 272 -5.68 -22.67 8.43
N TYR A 273 -4.48 -22.66 9.03
CA TYR A 273 -4.14 -21.68 10.06
C TYR A 273 -3.96 -20.26 9.47
N PRO A 274 -4.62 -19.23 10.03
CA PRO A 274 -4.64 -17.88 9.44
C PRO A 274 -3.25 -17.27 9.26
N ILE A 275 -2.38 -17.35 10.28
CA ILE A 275 -1.05 -16.73 10.20
C ILE A 275 -0.19 -17.42 9.14
N SER A 276 -0.31 -18.74 9.03
CA SER A 276 0.33 -19.52 7.98
C SER A 276 -0.14 -19.09 6.59
N ALA A 277 -1.46 -18.99 6.37
CA ALA A 277 -2.03 -18.57 5.09
C ALA A 277 -1.61 -17.16 4.68
N ILE A 278 -1.58 -16.22 5.63
CA ILE A 278 -1.13 -14.84 5.40
C ILE A 278 0.35 -14.83 5.02
N LEU A 279 1.20 -15.52 5.77
CA LEU A 279 2.62 -15.54 5.51
C LEU A 279 2.96 -16.14 4.15
N ILE A 280 2.27 -17.22 3.75
CA ILE A 280 2.41 -17.78 2.41
C ILE A 280 1.93 -16.79 1.34
N THR A 281 0.82 -16.11 1.58
CA THR A 281 0.32 -15.04 0.69
C THR A 281 1.36 -13.94 0.49
N GLU A 282 2.02 -13.50 1.56
CA GLU A 282 3.06 -12.46 1.52
C GLU A 282 4.39 -12.93 0.92
N LEU A 283 4.84 -14.16 1.22
CA LEU A 283 6.16 -14.65 0.80
C LEU A 283 6.16 -15.31 -0.58
N ILE A 284 5.03 -15.85 -1.01
CA ILE A 284 4.92 -16.67 -2.22
C ILE A 284 3.98 -16.03 -3.24
N ILE A 285 2.75 -15.69 -2.85
CA ILE A 285 1.77 -15.17 -3.81
C ILE A 285 2.11 -13.74 -4.24
N LYS A 286 2.57 -12.87 -3.32
CA LYS A 286 3.02 -11.52 -3.66
C LYS A 286 4.08 -11.51 -4.78
N PRO A 287 5.22 -12.24 -4.68
CA PRO A 287 6.17 -12.33 -5.79
C PRO A 287 5.59 -12.87 -7.10
N ILE A 288 4.61 -13.78 -7.06
CA ILE A 288 3.95 -14.29 -8.27
C ILE A 288 3.18 -13.15 -8.96
N ILE A 289 2.43 -12.35 -8.20
CA ILE A 289 1.68 -11.20 -8.72
C ILE A 289 2.65 -10.12 -9.24
N GLU A 290 3.69 -9.78 -8.46
CA GLU A 290 4.72 -8.80 -8.86
C GLU A 290 5.41 -9.21 -10.16
N LYS A 291 5.77 -10.49 -10.29
CA LYS A 291 6.40 -11.04 -11.50
C LYS A 291 5.43 -11.04 -12.68
N LYS A 292 4.16 -11.43 -12.47
CA LYS A 292 3.13 -11.43 -13.52
C LYS A 292 2.84 -10.02 -14.04
N LEU A 293 2.85 -9.03 -13.16
CA LEU A 293 2.69 -7.61 -13.52
C LEU A 293 4.01 -6.97 -13.98
N ASN A 294 5.14 -7.64 -13.80
CA ASN A 294 6.49 -7.11 -13.94
C ASN A 294 6.67 -5.77 -13.19
N HIS A 295 6.10 -5.65 -11.99
CA HIS A 295 6.08 -4.43 -11.20
C HIS A 295 6.20 -4.77 -9.71
N LYS A 296 7.25 -4.27 -9.06
CA LYS A 296 7.48 -4.50 -7.62
C LYS A 296 6.59 -3.60 -6.77
N LEU A 297 6.07 -4.13 -5.67
CA LEU A 297 5.37 -3.34 -4.66
C LEU A 297 6.41 -2.70 -3.73
N ILE A 298 6.21 -1.44 -3.39
CA ILE A 298 7.21 -0.58 -2.72
C ILE A 298 7.49 -1.01 -1.26
N PHE A 299 6.64 -1.84 -0.64
CA PHE A 299 6.63 -2.12 0.79
C PHE A 299 7.79 -2.97 1.37
N ASN A 300 8.90 -3.18 0.64
CA ASN A 300 10.02 -3.94 1.17
C ASN A 300 11.07 -3.04 1.83
N ASN A 301 10.67 -2.36 2.90
CA ASN A 301 11.61 -1.63 3.75
C ASN A 301 12.03 -2.54 4.92
N THR A 302 13.29 -2.97 4.87
CA THR A 302 13.94 -3.63 6.00
C THR A 302 14.67 -2.57 6.81
N ILE A 303 14.51 -2.58 8.13
CA ILE A 303 15.24 -1.70 9.04
C ILE A 303 15.93 -2.50 10.14
N LYS A 304 16.96 -1.91 10.75
CA LYS A 304 17.60 -2.48 11.94
C LYS A 304 16.85 -2.06 13.19
N ALA A 305 16.53 -3.02 14.04
CA ALA A 305 15.90 -2.79 15.34
C ALA A 305 16.54 -3.65 16.44
N LYS A 306 16.56 -3.11 17.66
CA LYS A 306 17.02 -3.80 18.87
C LYS A 306 15.92 -4.71 19.41
N LEU A 307 16.24 -5.98 19.63
CA LEU A 307 15.27 -6.98 20.07
C LEU A 307 14.99 -6.89 21.58
N ALA A 308 13.74 -6.67 21.99
CA ALA A 308 13.38 -6.45 23.39
C ALA A 308 13.39 -7.72 24.26
N ARG A 309 13.27 -8.91 23.65
CA ARG A 309 13.26 -10.20 24.38
C ARG A 309 13.94 -11.30 23.57
N LYS A 310 14.55 -12.26 24.25
CA LYS A 310 15.10 -13.47 23.62
C LYS A 310 13.99 -14.22 22.87
N LEU A 311 14.33 -14.70 21.68
CA LEU A 311 13.50 -15.58 20.88
C LEU A 311 14.20 -16.92 20.76
N ASN A 312 13.50 -18.01 21.04
CA ASN A 312 14.00 -19.36 20.81
C ASN A 312 13.35 -19.90 19.53
N SER A 313 14.12 -20.66 18.76
CA SER A 313 13.70 -21.27 17.51
C SER A 313 14.35 -22.65 17.37
N VAL A 314 13.80 -23.46 16.47
CA VAL A 314 14.35 -24.78 16.16
C VAL A 314 15.06 -24.68 14.82
N MET A 315 16.25 -25.26 14.71
CA MET A 315 16.98 -25.30 13.44
C MET A 315 16.23 -26.10 12.38
N GLY A 316 16.42 -25.72 11.11
CA GLY A 316 15.89 -26.43 9.94
C GLY A 316 14.84 -25.63 9.15
N GLU A 317 14.16 -24.67 9.77
CA GLU A 317 13.14 -23.83 9.12
C GLU A 317 13.38 -22.35 9.35
N ASP A 318 13.11 -21.52 8.35
CA ASP A 318 13.08 -20.07 8.55
C ASP A 318 11.83 -19.72 9.37
N GLU A 319 12.00 -19.24 10.59
CA GLU A 319 10.88 -18.88 11.47
C GLU A 319 10.55 -17.38 11.37
N TYR A 320 9.29 -17.07 11.14
CA TYR A 320 8.77 -15.72 11.00
C TYR A 320 7.91 -15.38 12.20
N ILE A 321 8.32 -14.34 12.93
CA ILE A 321 7.69 -13.92 14.18
C ILE A 321 7.13 -12.52 14.01
N ARG A 322 5.84 -12.38 14.25
CA ARG A 322 5.17 -11.07 14.26
C ARG A 322 5.63 -10.27 15.48
N ALA A 323 5.89 -8.99 15.25
CA ALA A 323 6.37 -8.07 16.27
C ALA A 323 5.76 -6.69 16.10
N THR A 324 5.85 -5.90 17.16
CA THR A 324 5.66 -4.46 17.14
C THR A 324 7.03 -3.80 17.17
N VAL A 325 7.20 -2.73 16.40
CA VAL A 325 8.38 -1.86 16.44
C VAL A 325 7.93 -0.42 16.64
N GLY A 326 8.73 0.32 17.39
CA GLY A 326 8.60 1.76 17.59
C GLY A 326 9.98 2.37 17.84
N LYS A 327 10.07 3.70 17.77
CA LYS A 327 11.33 4.43 17.91
C LYS A 327 11.45 5.02 19.31
N ILE A 328 12.45 4.59 20.06
CA ILE A 328 12.76 5.05 21.43
C ILE A 328 14.15 5.66 21.41
N ASN A 329 14.30 6.93 21.82
CA ASN A 329 15.60 7.62 21.89
C ASN A 329 16.43 7.51 20.60
N ASN A 330 15.79 7.69 19.44
CA ASN A 330 16.36 7.50 18.09
C ASN A 330 16.76 6.07 17.70
N GLU A 331 16.45 5.06 18.53
CA GLU A 331 16.66 3.65 18.21
C GLU A 331 15.33 2.94 17.96
N TYR A 332 15.28 2.06 16.95
CA TYR A 332 14.12 1.19 16.75
C TYR A 332 14.18 0.00 17.71
N VAL A 333 13.10 -0.27 18.42
CA VAL A 333 12.98 -1.40 19.34
C VAL A 333 11.86 -2.32 18.88
N ALA A 334 12.20 -3.58 18.63
CA ALA A 334 11.26 -4.61 18.23
C ALA A 334 10.84 -5.46 19.42
N VAL A 335 9.53 -5.52 19.67
CA VAL A 335 8.88 -6.32 20.71
C VAL A 335 8.09 -7.45 20.03
N PRO A 336 8.59 -8.70 20.09
CA PRO A 336 7.87 -9.87 19.59
C PRO A 336 6.48 -9.99 20.21
N LEU A 337 5.48 -10.41 19.45
CA LEU A 337 4.13 -10.67 19.96
C LEU A 337 3.98 -12.13 20.41
N PRO A 338 2.96 -12.46 21.23
CA PRO A 338 2.63 -13.86 21.53
C PRO A 338 2.46 -14.68 20.24
N GLY A 339 3.13 -15.83 20.19
CA GLY A 339 3.16 -16.72 19.02
C GLY A 339 2.04 -17.74 18.98
N GLY A 340 2.06 -18.59 17.94
CA GLY A 340 1.10 -19.66 17.68
C GLY A 340 0.27 -19.38 16.43
N ALA A 341 0.18 -20.35 15.51
CA ALA A 341 -0.40 -20.15 14.16
C ALA A 341 -1.88 -19.74 14.15
N GLY A 342 -2.61 -19.98 15.25
CA GLY A 342 -4.01 -19.59 15.44
C GLY A 342 -4.24 -18.29 16.22
N VAL A 343 -3.19 -17.58 16.66
CA VAL A 343 -3.34 -16.36 17.50
C VAL A 343 -3.62 -15.13 16.63
N ILE A 344 -4.89 -14.99 16.23
CA ILE A 344 -5.35 -13.95 15.29
C ILE A 344 -5.06 -12.53 15.79
N SER A 345 -5.13 -12.29 17.10
CA SER A 345 -4.88 -10.96 17.68
C SER A 345 -3.49 -10.42 17.39
N SER A 346 -2.50 -11.30 17.14
CA SER A 346 -1.16 -10.89 16.72
C SER A 346 -1.15 -10.27 15.33
N ILE A 347 -2.10 -10.64 14.46
CA ILE A 347 -2.18 -10.13 13.08
C ILE A 347 -2.45 -8.63 13.10
N GLN A 348 -3.47 -8.22 13.85
CA GLN A 348 -3.87 -6.81 13.99
C GLN A 348 -2.81 -5.97 14.71
N LYS A 349 -2.13 -6.54 15.71
CA LYS A 349 -1.17 -5.81 16.54
C LYS A 349 0.19 -5.62 15.87
N ALA A 350 0.58 -6.51 14.96
CA ALA A 350 1.92 -6.48 14.36
C ALA A 350 2.05 -5.34 13.34
N ASN A 351 3.19 -4.65 13.39
CA ASN A 351 3.60 -3.67 12.38
C ASN A 351 4.96 -4.03 11.74
N CYS A 352 5.58 -5.14 12.16
CA CYS A 352 6.77 -5.71 11.54
C CYS A 352 6.82 -7.24 11.69
N LEU A 353 7.71 -7.85 10.90
CA LEU A 353 8.01 -9.28 10.89
C LEU A 353 9.51 -9.50 11.13
N ILE A 354 9.83 -10.35 12.09
CA ILE A 354 11.19 -10.81 12.39
C ILE A 354 11.41 -12.14 11.68
N LYS A 355 12.52 -12.28 10.95
CA LYS A 355 12.96 -13.57 10.40
C LYS A 355 14.10 -14.14 11.27
N ILE A 356 13.90 -15.33 11.82
CA ILE A 356 14.96 -16.16 12.39
C ILE A 356 15.43 -17.11 11.29
N PRO A 357 16.67 -16.97 10.80
CA PRO A 357 17.21 -17.88 9.79
C PRO A 357 17.25 -19.33 10.27
N ARG A 358 16.99 -20.28 9.38
CA ARG A 358 16.96 -21.73 9.67
C ARG A 358 18.20 -22.33 10.32
N ASN A 359 19.33 -21.63 10.25
CA ASN A 359 20.60 -22.05 10.84
C ASN A 359 20.84 -21.43 12.23
N LYS A 360 19.83 -20.85 12.87
CA LYS A 360 19.90 -20.31 14.23
C LYS A 360 18.89 -20.99 15.15
N GLU A 361 19.28 -21.17 16.42
CA GLU A 361 18.41 -21.64 17.50
C GLU A 361 17.59 -20.51 18.16
N GLY A 362 17.70 -19.29 17.62
CA GLY A 362 17.07 -18.12 18.22
C GLY A 362 17.81 -16.83 17.97
N LEU A 363 17.35 -15.79 18.66
CA LEU A 363 17.91 -14.45 18.69
C LEU A 363 17.98 -13.98 20.15
N GLU A 364 19.09 -13.33 20.51
CA GLU A 364 19.32 -12.91 21.89
C GLU A 364 18.70 -11.54 22.17
N LYS A 365 18.32 -11.31 23.44
CA LYS A 365 17.84 -9.99 23.89
C LYS A 365 18.92 -8.92 23.64
N ASN A 366 18.49 -7.71 23.28
CA ASN A 366 19.33 -6.55 22.93
C ASN A 366 20.16 -6.72 21.64
N GLN A 367 20.01 -7.84 20.92
CA GLN A 367 20.63 -8.01 19.61
C GLN A 367 19.97 -7.07 18.60
N TYR A 368 20.77 -6.41 17.75
CA TYR A 368 20.26 -5.69 16.58
C TYR A 368 19.97 -6.69 15.46
N ILE A 369 18.75 -6.61 14.93
CA ILE A 369 18.23 -7.53 13.93
C ILE A 369 17.58 -6.74 12.79
N ASP A 370 17.63 -7.32 11.58
CA ASP A 370 16.87 -6.82 10.45
C ASP A 370 15.41 -7.26 10.57
N ILE A 371 14.49 -6.30 10.47
CA ILE A 371 13.05 -6.54 10.51
C ILE A 371 12.39 -6.04 9.23
N ASN A 372 11.38 -6.76 8.77
CA ASN A 372 10.59 -6.35 7.61
C ASN A 372 9.38 -5.55 8.10
N LEU A 373 9.21 -4.33 7.61
CA LEU A 373 8.06 -3.51 7.97
C LEU A 373 6.78 -4.03 7.31
N LEU A 374 5.68 -4.04 8.06
CA LEU A 374 4.33 -4.30 7.56
C LEU A 374 3.53 -3.01 7.38
N THR A 375 4.14 -1.85 7.67
CA THR A 375 3.52 -0.54 7.57
C THR A 375 4.57 0.53 7.24
N ASP A 376 4.12 1.78 7.04
CA ASP A 376 4.98 2.90 6.71
C ASP A 376 5.91 3.29 7.88
N ILE A 377 7.15 3.69 7.57
CA ILE A 377 8.15 4.05 8.57
C ILE A 377 7.72 5.25 9.42
N ASN A 378 6.98 6.20 8.86
CA ASN A 378 6.49 7.36 9.62
C ASN A 378 5.52 6.94 10.74
N LYS A 379 4.72 5.89 10.51
CA LYS A 379 3.87 5.31 11.57
C LYS A 379 4.70 4.62 12.66
N ILE A 380 5.81 4.00 12.29
CA ILE A 380 6.74 3.39 13.25
C ILE A 380 7.40 4.46 14.13
N ASP A 381 7.85 5.55 13.53
CA ASP A 381 8.47 6.68 14.23
C ASP A 381 7.52 7.27 15.28
N ASN A 382 6.21 7.26 15.02
CA ASN A 382 5.16 7.74 15.93
C ASN A 382 4.53 6.62 16.79
N THR A 383 5.11 5.41 16.85
CA THR A 383 4.57 4.31 17.66
C THR A 383 5.10 4.34 19.11
N ILE A 384 4.21 4.60 20.06
CA ILE A 384 4.49 4.54 21.50
C ILE A 384 4.44 3.09 21.97
N ILE A 385 5.59 2.49 22.26
CA ILE A 385 5.70 1.18 22.92
C ILE A 385 5.35 1.28 24.42
N CYS A 386 4.28 0.60 24.83
CA CYS A 386 3.93 0.32 26.21
C CYS A 386 4.17 -1.17 26.52
N SER A 387 5.06 -1.48 27.46
CA SER A 387 5.37 -2.86 27.87
C SER A 387 5.25 -3.00 29.37
N GLY A 388 4.29 -3.79 29.86
CA GLY A 388 4.01 -3.90 31.29
C GLY A 388 2.77 -4.72 31.62
N SER A 389 2.10 -4.38 32.71
CA SER A 389 0.76 -4.90 32.99
C SER A 389 -0.27 -4.22 32.08
N HIS A 390 -1.25 -5.01 31.65
CA HIS A 390 -2.37 -4.51 30.87
C HIS A 390 -3.39 -3.81 31.78
N ASP A 391 -3.89 -2.66 31.35
CA ASP A 391 -4.98 -1.92 31.97
C ASP A 391 -5.89 -1.35 30.85
N ILE A 392 -7.20 -1.34 31.07
CA ILE A 392 -8.18 -0.83 30.09
C ILE A 392 -7.97 0.66 29.78
N VAL A 393 -7.39 1.42 30.71
CA VAL A 393 -7.02 2.83 30.50
C VAL A 393 -6.02 2.96 29.35
N LEU A 394 -5.14 1.97 29.14
CA LEU A 394 -4.21 1.98 28.00
C LEU A 394 -4.95 1.83 26.66
N ASP A 395 -5.98 0.99 26.61
CA ASP A 395 -6.82 0.84 25.41
C ASP A 395 -7.59 2.13 25.10
N LEU A 396 -8.14 2.77 26.13
CA LEU A 396 -8.82 4.06 26.01
C LEU A 396 -7.85 5.17 25.58
N LEU A 397 -6.63 5.17 26.11
CA LEU A 397 -5.59 6.12 25.72
C LEU A 397 -5.16 5.92 24.26
N LYS A 398 -4.97 4.67 23.81
CA LYS A 398 -4.73 4.37 22.39
C LYS A 398 -5.87 4.91 21.52
N SER A 399 -7.12 4.66 21.90
CA SER A 399 -8.29 5.17 21.19
C SER A 399 -8.30 6.72 21.13
N PHE A 400 -8.00 7.38 22.25
CA PHE A 400 -7.92 8.84 22.33
C PHE A 400 -6.82 9.42 21.43
N LEU A 401 -5.63 8.80 21.39
CA LEU A 401 -4.53 9.23 20.52
C LEU A 401 -4.94 9.18 19.04
N LEU A 402 -5.55 8.07 18.62
CA LEU A 402 -6.05 7.91 17.25
C LEU A 402 -7.17 8.92 16.94
N GLN A 403 -8.08 9.18 17.89
CA GLN A 403 -9.16 10.16 17.74
C GLN A 403 -8.61 11.58 17.52
N LYS A 404 -7.51 11.95 18.18
CA LYS A 404 -6.91 13.28 18.04
C LYS A 404 -6.22 13.48 16.69
N GLY A 405 -5.89 12.40 15.98
CA GLY A 405 -5.27 12.48 14.65
C GLY A 405 -3.83 12.98 14.67
N ASN A 406 -3.16 12.97 15.83
CA ASN A 406 -1.80 13.48 16.01
C ASN A 406 -0.72 12.52 15.48
N GLU A 407 -1.05 11.63 14.54
CA GLU A 407 -0.17 10.61 13.94
C GLU A 407 0.43 9.56 14.90
N TYR A 408 0.29 9.72 16.21
CA TYR A 408 0.72 8.76 17.23
C TYR A 408 -0.23 7.56 17.32
N ASP A 409 0.36 6.37 17.38
CA ASP A 409 -0.31 5.12 17.78
C ASP A 409 0.40 4.53 19.01
N MET A 410 -0.27 3.61 19.70
CA MET A 410 0.28 2.93 20.87
C MET A 410 0.30 1.41 20.66
N SER A 411 1.45 0.80 20.96
CA SER A 411 1.62 -0.64 21.03
C SER A 411 1.55 -1.10 22.48
N ILE A 412 0.53 -1.87 22.85
CA ILE A 412 0.33 -2.39 24.21
C ILE A 412 0.79 -3.85 24.26
N ASN A 413 1.86 -4.12 25.01
CA ASN A 413 2.54 -5.41 25.08
C ASN A 413 2.54 -5.94 26.53
N PRO A 414 1.56 -6.80 26.89
CA PRO A 414 1.48 -7.34 28.25
C PRO A 414 2.65 -8.31 28.53
N ILE A 415 3.50 -7.94 29.48
CA ILE A 415 4.63 -8.75 29.97
C ILE A 415 4.70 -8.78 31.51
N GLY A 416 3.67 -8.23 32.17
CA GLY A 416 3.59 -8.11 33.62
C GLY A 416 4.37 -6.91 34.18
N SER A 417 4.02 -6.52 35.40
CA SER A 417 4.52 -5.28 36.02
C SER A 417 6.05 -5.27 36.17
N LEU A 418 6.67 -6.39 36.59
CA LEU A 418 8.12 -6.46 36.79
C LEU A 418 8.87 -6.42 35.45
N GLY A 419 8.40 -7.17 34.46
CA GLY A 419 8.96 -7.16 33.11
C GLY A 419 8.95 -5.77 32.48
N GLY A 420 7.88 -5.00 32.73
CA GLY A 420 7.83 -3.61 32.30
C GLY A 420 8.82 -2.69 33.02
N LEU A 421 9.20 -2.94 34.28
CA LEU A 421 10.14 -2.07 35.01
C LEU A 421 11.53 -2.24 34.42
N LEU A 422 11.91 -3.50 34.20
CA LEU A 422 13.14 -3.87 33.51
C LEU A 422 13.18 -3.36 32.07
N SER A 423 12.03 -3.29 31.39
CA SER A 423 11.95 -2.77 30.02
C SER A 423 12.15 -1.26 29.96
N ILE A 424 11.58 -0.51 30.90
CA ILE A 424 11.85 0.93 31.04
C ILE A 424 13.32 1.17 31.35
N ASP A 425 13.87 0.51 32.37
CA ASP A 425 15.28 0.68 32.79
C ASP A 425 16.27 0.43 31.64
N GLN A 426 15.91 -0.44 30.69
CA GLN A 426 16.74 -0.84 29.55
C GLN A 426 16.44 -0.09 28.24
N ASN A 427 15.62 0.96 28.27
CA ASN A 427 15.17 1.70 27.08
C ASN A 427 14.50 0.81 26.01
N LEU A 428 13.65 -0.13 26.46
CA LEU A 428 12.91 -1.04 25.58
C LEU A 428 11.42 -0.69 25.45
N CYS A 429 10.91 0.27 26.22
CA CYS A 429 9.58 0.86 26.05
C CYS A 429 9.56 2.33 26.51
N HIS A 430 8.55 3.09 26.08
CA HIS A 430 8.33 4.47 26.53
C HIS A 430 7.58 4.52 27.87
N MET A 431 6.67 3.56 28.07
CA MET A 431 5.81 3.51 29.24
C MET A 431 5.50 2.07 29.65
N SER A 432 5.01 1.90 30.87
CA SER A 432 4.62 0.60 31.41
C SER A 432 3.49 0.73 32.42
N GLY A 433 2.40 0.00 32.22
CA GLY A 433 1.38 -0.21 33.26
C GLY A 433 1.93 -1.02 34.45
N LYS A 434 1.49 -0.68 35.67
CA LYS A 434 1.96 -1.27 36.94
C LYS A 434 0.83 -1.54 37.94
N HIS A 435 0.80 -2.78 38.42
CA HIS A 435 0.02 -3.21 39.57
C HIS A 435 0.90 -4.12 40.44
N ILE A 436 1.82 -3.55 41.22
CA ILE A 436 2.65 -4.31 42.18
C ILE A 436 2.36 -3.78 43.57
N PHE A 437 1.83 -4.64 44.44
CA PHE A 437 1.71 -4.36 45.86
C PHE A 437 2.98 -4.79 46.59
N ASP A 438 3.51 -3.92 47.43
CA ASP A 438 4.61 -4.22 48.33
C ASP A 438 4.09 -4.43 49.76
N PRO A 439 4.09 -5.67 50.28
CA PRO A 439 3.61 -5.94 51.64
C PRO A 439 4.51 -5.38 52.73
N GLU A 440 5.80 -5.12 52.47
CA GLU A 440 6.72 -4.59 53.48
C GLU A 440 6.49 -3.09 53.72
N THR A 441 6.24 -2.34 52.64
CA THR A 441 5.99 -0.89 52.72
C THR A 441 4.51 -0.54 52.75
N ASN A 442 3.61 -1.51 52.49
CA ASN A 442 2.17 -1.31 52.31
C ASN A 442 1.84 -0.26 51.24
N THR A 443 2.65 -0.18 50.18
CA THR A 443 2.47 0.75 49.06
C THR A 443 2.38 0.01 47.73
N TYR A 444 1.81 0.65 46.71
CA TYR A 444 1.86 0.15 45.34
C TYR A 444 2.98 0.81 44.56
N ASN A 445 3.68 0.02 43.73
CA ASN A 445 4.62 0.41 42.68
C ASN A 445 5.92 1.12 43.13
N THR A 446 5.85 2.10 44.04
CA THR A 446 6.94 3.03 44.37
C THR A 446 8.22 2.36 44.84
N SER A 447 8.13 1.39 45.75
CA SER A 447 9.30 0.65 46.23
C SER A 447 9.98 -0.17 45.13
N TYR A 448 9.18 -0.81 44.27
CA TYR A 448 9.67 -1.56 43.14
C TYR A 448 10.26 -0.67 42.04
N ILE A 449 9.70 0.51 41.79
CA ILE A 449 10.28 1.50 40.88
C ILE A 449 11.69 1.87 41.35
N LYS A 450 11.85 2.25 42.63
CA LYS A 450 13.16 2.59 43.22
C LYS A 450 14.15 1.43 43.19
N LYS A 451 13.67 0.19 43.28
CA LYS A 451 14.51 -1.01 43.32
C LYS A 451 15.00 -1.44 41.94
N PHE A 452 14.18 -1.28 40.89
CA PHE A 452 14.43 -1.87 39.58
C PHE A 452 14.79 -0.86 38.49
N ILE A 453 14.52 0.43 38.68
CA ILE A 453 14.91 1.48 37.74
C ILE A 453 16.12 2.22 38.30
N ASN A 454 17.26 2.03 37.66
CA ASN A 454 18.56 2.57 38.07
C ASN A 454 19.18 3.45 36.98
N ASN A 455 18.81 3.24 35.72
CA ASN A 455 19.47 3.84 34.55
C ASN A 455 18.62 4.90 33.84
N GLN A 456 17.34 5.04 34.20
CA GLN A 456 16.40 5.98 33.56
C GLN A 456 15.72 6.87 34.60
N GLU A 457 15.43 8.11 34.20
CA GLU A 457 14.49 8.97 34.90
C GLU A 457 13.06 8.61 34.49
N VAL A 458 12.15 8.52 35.46
CA VAL A 458 10.76 8.14 35.22
C VAL A 458 9.80 9.05 35.95
N GLU A 459 8.68 9.34 35.32
CA GLU A 459 7.54 10.01 35.91
C GLU A 459 6.42 8.99 36.18
N VAL A 460 5.79 9.09 37.34
CA VAL A 460 4.63 8.26 37.71
C VAL A 460 3.38 9.13 37.52
N ILE A 461 2.50 8.70 36.61
CA ILE A 461 1.28 9.41 36.21
C ILE A 461 0.07 8.76 36.86
#